data_AF-A0A6P0XWU9-F1
#
_entry.id   AF-A0A6P0XWU9-F1
#
_cell.length_a   1.000
_cell.length_b   1.000
_cell.length_c   1.000
_cell.angle_alpha   90.00
_cell.angle_beta   90.00
_cell.angle_gamma   90.00
#
_symmetry.space_group_name_H-M   'P 1'
#
loop_
_entity.id
_entity.type
_entity.pdbx_description
1 polymer ?
#
loop_
_entity_poly.entity_id
_entity_poly.type
_entity_poly.pdbx_seq_one_letter_code
_entity_poly.pdbx_strand_id
1 'polypeptide(L)'
;ENLNLTPEQKTQWEEIRTQTKAQIQNILAPEQQEQFQTLTSQAQQRREAIKQLNLSGEQKTQVREIMQSSRPQMRNVLTEEQLGQFRQQRQIRLLKNQ
;
A
#
# COMPACT_ATOMS: atom_id res chain seq x y z
N GLU A 1 15.50 3.93 0.54
CA GLU A 1 15.92 4.66 -0.67
C GLU A 1 14.79 5.58 -1.08
N ASN A 2 15.11 6.83 -1.38
CA ASN A 2 14.13 7.90 -1.63
C ASN A 2 14.08 8.13 -3.14
N LEU A 3 12.92 7.96 -3.78
CA LEU A 3 12.73 8.17 -5.23
C LEU A 3 12.70 9.67 -5.59
N ASN A 4 13.08 10.55 -4.65
CA ASN A 4 13.03 12.01 -4.78
C ASN A 4 11.70 12.49 -5.38
N LEU A 5 10.59 12.00 -4.82
CA LEU A 5 9.26 12.34 -5.29
C LEU A 5 8.99 13.84 -5.14
N THR A 6 8.40 14.46 -6.17
CA THR A 6 7.93 15.85 -6.10
C THR A 6 6.77 15.98 -5.10
N PRO A 7 6.45 17.19 -4.62
CA PRO A 7 5.27 17.42 -3.80
C PRO A 7 3.98 16.90 -4.44
N GLU A 8 3.80 17.11 -5.75
CA GLU A 8 2.62 16.67 -6.50
C GLU A 8 2.54 15.14 -6.56
N GLN A 9 3.67 14.46 -6.81
CA GLN A 9 3.73 13.00 -6.80
C GLN A 9 3.41 12.42 -5.42
N LYS A 10 3.89 13.07 -4.35
CA LYS A 10 3.55 12.68 -2.97
C LYS A 10 2.05 12.83 -2.69
N THR A 11 1.44 13.92 -3.14
CA THR A 11 -0.01 14.14 -3.02
C THR A 11 -0.79 13.06 -3.75
N GLN A 12 -0.48 12.77 -5.01
CA GLN A 12 -1.13 11.70 -5.77
C GLN A 12 -0.96 10.33 -5.11
N TRP A 13 0.19 10.06 -4.52
CA TRP A 13 0.41 8.84 -3.75
C TRP A 13 -0.49 8.77 -2.51
N GLU A 14 -0.63 9.87 -1.75
CA GLU A 14 -1.54 9.91 -0.61
C GLU A 14 -3.02 9.77 -1.00
N GLU A 15 -3.43 10.32 -2.14
CA GLU A 15 -4.77 10.10 -2.70
C GLU A 15 -5.02 8.63 -3.01
N ILE A 16 -4.10 7.98 -3.76
CA ILE A 16 -4.20 6.55 -4.07
C ILE A 16 -4.23 5.72 -2.78
N ARG A 17 -3.41 6.08 -1.78
CA ARG A 17 -3.38 5.41 -0.47
C ARG A 17 -4.71 5.56 0.27
N THR A 18 -5.30 6.73 0.24
CA THR A 18 -6.58 7.04 0.88
C THR A 18 -7.72 6.28 0.22
N GLN A 19 -7.75 6.25 -1.11
CA GLN A 19 -8.71 5.46 -1.88
C GLN A 19 -8.57 3.96 -1.59
N THR A 20 -7.33 3.45 -1.60
CA THR A 20 -7.05 2.04 -1.26
C THR A 20 -7.51 1.72 0.17
N LYS A 21 -7.28 2.63 1.13
CA LYS A 21 -7.72 2.48 2.52
C LYS A 21 -9.25 2.37 2.61
N ALA A 22 -9.97 3.24 1.91
CA ALA A 22 -11.43 3.25 1.89
C ALA A 22 -11.99 1.95 1.29
N GLN A 23 -11.42 1.47 0.17
CA GLN A 23 -11.82 0.20 -0.44
C GLN A 23 -11.61 -0.99 0.51
N ILE A 24 -10.50 -1.02 1.24
CA ILE A 24 -10.25 -2.05 2.25
C ILE A 24 -11.27 -1.96 3.37
N GLN A 25 -11.56 -0.76 3.90
CA GLN A 25 -12.55 -0.56 4.95
C GLN A 25 -13.94 -1.10 4.57
N ASN A 26 -14.34 -0.98 3.31
CA ASN A 26 -15.63 -1.48 2.83
C ASN A 26 -15.76 -3.01 2.87
N ILE A 27 -14.65 -3.74 2.96
CA ILE A 27 -14.62 -5.22 3.06
C ILE A 27 -14.61 -5.70 4.51
N LEU A 28 -14.21 -4.82 5.42
CA LEU A 28 -14.09 -5.14 6.84
C LEU A 28 -15.46 -5.14 7.52
N ALA A 29 -15.64 -6.06 8.47
CA ALA A 29 -16.75 -6.01 9.41
C ALA A 29 -16.62 -4.79 10.34
N PRO A 30 -17.72 -4.30 10.95
CA PRO A 30 -17.68 -3.11 11.81
C PRO A 30 -16.59 -3.16 12.90
N GLU A 31 -16.41 -4.30 13.57
CA GLU A 31 -15.41 -4.48 14.62
C GLU A 31 -13.98 -4.43 14.05
N GLN A 32 -13.78 -4.96 12.85
CA GLN A 32 -12.49 -4.90 12.15
C GLN A 32 -12.20 -3.48 11.65
N GLN A 33 -13.22 -2.69 11.29
CA GLN A 33 -13.03 -1.29 10.88
C GLN A 33 -12.50 -0.43 12.01
N GLU A 34 -13.04 -0.58 13.22
CA GLU A 34 -12.58 0.15 14.42
C GLU A 34 -11.12 -0.21 14.77
N GLN A 35 -10.80 -1.51 14.77
CA GLN A 35 -9.43 -1.98 14.96
C GLN A 35 -8.49 -1.42 13.88
N PHE A 36 -8.92 -1.45 12.61
CA PHE A 36 -8.12 -0.95 11.51
C PHE A 36 -7.88 0.56 11.60
N GLN A 37 -8.88 1.35 12.00
CA GLN A 37 -8.72 2.79 12.23
C GLN A 37 -7.71 3.03 13.34
N THR A 38 -7.82 2.33 14.47
CA THR A 38 -6.89 2.43 15.61
C THR A 38 -5.46 2.10 15.21
N LEU A 39 -5.25 0.97 14.53
CA LEU A 39 -3.93 0.52 14.07
C LEU A 39 -3.31 1.45 13.02
N THR A 40 -4.13 2.06 12.16
CA THR A 40 -3.63 3.02 11.16
C THR A 40 -3.35 4.41 11.72
N SER A 41 -3.98 4.80 12.83
CA SER A 41 -3.75 6.07 13.52
C SER A 41 -2.43 6.10 14.30
N GLN A 42 -1.94 4.94 14.75
CA GLN A 42 -0.67 4.82 15.50
C GLN A 42 0.60 4.89 14.61
N ALA A 43 0.49 5.46 13.40
CA ALA A 43 1.55 5.54 12.39
C ALA A 43 2.15 4.18 11.96
N GLN A 44 1.54 3.06 12.36
CA GLN A 44 1.99 1.73 11.99
C GLN A 44 1.74 1.52 10.49
N GLN A 45 2.70 0.88 9.80
CA GLN A 45 2.59 0.64 8.36
C GLN A 45 1.27 -0.08 8.06
N ARG A 46 0.43 0.46 7.16
CA ARG A 46 -0.91 -0.09 6.82
C ARG A 46 -0.90 -1.60 6.56
N ARG A 47 0.17 -2.13 6.00
CA ARG A 47 0.34 -3.58 5.78
C ARG A 47 0.40 -4.37 7.09
N GLU A 48 1.09 -3.86 8.11
CA GLU A 48 1.15 -4.47 9.43
C GLU A 48 -0.19 -4.35 10.15
N ALA A 49 -0.91 -3.24 10.00
CA ALA A 49 -2.27 -3.12 10.53
C ALA A 49 -3.19 -4.22 9.97
N ILE A 50 -3.14 -4.46 8.64
CA ILE A 50 -3.96 -5.48 7.97
C ILE A 50 -3.59 -6.90 8.40
N LYS A 51 -2.30 -7.18 8.66
CA LYS A 51 -1.86 -8.49 9.16
C LYS A 51 -2.38 -8.78 10.57
N GLN A 52 -2.62 -7.75 11.38
CA GLN A 52 -3.13 -7.87 12.75
C GLN A 52 -4.65 -8.05 12.79
N LEU A 53 -5.35 -7.76 11.69
CA LEU A 53 -6.79 -8.01 11.59
C LEU A 53 -7.06 -9.52 11.44
N ASN A 54 -8.08 -9.99 12.15
CA ASN A 54 -8.61 -11.35 12.01
C ASN A 54 -9.46 -11.48 10.73
N LEU A 55 -8.82 -11.31 9.57
CA LEU A 55 -9.50 -11.38 8.26
C LEU A 55 -9.85 -12.82 7.88
N SER A 56 -11.05 -13.00 7.32
CA SER A 56 -11.45 -14.26 6.68
C SER A 56 -10.61 -14.56 5.43
N GLY A 57 -10.66 -15.80 4.92
CA GLY A 57 -9.95 -16.17 3.69
C GLY A 57 -10.38 -15.35 2.47
N GLU A 58 -11.68 -15.06 2.37
CA GLU A 58 -12.24 -14.21 1.31
C GLU A 58 -11.79 -12.75 1.46
N GLN A 59 -11.89 -12.18 2.66
CA GLN A 59 -11.44 -10.82 2.94
C GLN A 59 -9.94 -10.66 2.62
N LYS A 60 -9.10 -11.64 2.99
CA LYS A 60 -7.67 -11.63 2.64
C LYS A 60 -7.43 -11.59 1.13
N THR A 61 -8.27 -12.27 0.36
CA THR A 61 -8.16 -12.30 -1.10
C THR A 61 -8.55 -10.96 -1.70
N GLN A 62 -9.71 -10.41 -1.32
CA GLN A 62 -10.16 -9.11 -1.80
C GLN A 62 -9.19 -7.97 -1.41
N VAL A 63 -8.68 -7.96 -0.18
CA VAL A 63 -7.67 -6.99 0.27
C VAL A 63 -6.38 -7.12 -0.55
N ARG A 64 -5.95 -8.35 -0.88
CA ARG A 64 -4.78 -8.58 -1.73
C ARG A 64 -5.00 -8.02 -3.14
N GLU A 65 -6.17 -8.21 -3.72
CA GLU A 65 -6.52 -7.70 -5.05
C GLU A 65 -6.50 -6.17 -5.08
N ILE A 66 -7.11 -5.51 -4.10
CA ILE A 66 -7.06 -4.03 -3.94
C ILE A 66 -5.62 -3.53 -3.79
N MET A 67 -4.80 -4.22 -3.00
CA MET A 67 -3.39 -3.87 -2.88
C MET A 67 -2.59 -4.10 -4.17
N GLN A 68 -3.00 -5.06 -5.00
CA GLN A 68 -2.35 -5.31 -6.29
C GLN A 68 -2.77 -4.28 -7.33
N SER A 69 -4.03 -3.87 -7.36
CA SER A 69 -4.56 -2.87 -8.30
C SER A 69 -4.05 -1.44 -8.02
N SER A 70 -3.75 -1.10 -6.77
CA SER A 70 -3.15 0.20 -6.42
C SER A 70 -1.67 0.35 -6.82
N ARG A 71 -0.94 -0.76 -6.99
CA ARG A 71 0.48 -0.73 -7.39
C ARG A 71 0.73 -0.09 -8.76
N PRO A 72 0.03 -0.47 -9.84
CA PRO A 72 0.20 0.19 -11.13
C PRO A 72 -0.22 1.66 -11.08
N GLN A 73 -1.24 2.03 -10.31
CA GLN A 73 -1.62 3.43 -10.12
C GLN A 73 -0.46 4.25 -9.54
N MET A 74 0.19 3.78 -8.47
CA MET A 74 1.36 4.48 -7.92
C MET A 74 2.55 4.49 -8.88
N ARG A 75 2.70 3.45 -9.69
CA ARG A 75 3.78 3.38 -10.70
C ARG A 75 3.59 4.44 -11.79
N ASN A 76 2.36 4.69 -12.21
CA ASN A 76 2.04 5.66 -13.25
C ASN A 76 2.28 7.12 -12.80
N VAL A 77 2.40 7.36 -11.50
CA VAL A 77 2.79 8.68 -10.95
C VAL A 77 4.30 8.95 -11.11
N LEU A 78 5.11 7.91 -11.26
CA LEU A 78 6.55 8.03 -11.38
C LEU A 78 6.95 8.44 -12.80
N THR A 79 8.06 9.16 -12.92
CA THR A 79 8.73 9.37 -14.21
C THR A 79 9.45 8.10 -14.67
N GLU A 80 9.81 8.02 -15.95
CA GLU A 80 10.58 6.89 -16.49
C GLU A 80 11.91 6.68 -15.75
N GLU A 81 12.60 7.77 -15.39
CA GLU A 81 13.83 7.72 -14.62
C GLU A 81 13.61 7.13 -13.21
N GLN A 82 12.61 7.64 -12.48
CA GLN A 82 12.25 7.12 -11.16
C GLN A 82 11.79 5.66 -11.23
N LEU A 83 11.12 5.27 -12.32
CA LEU A 83 10.72 3.90 -12.57
C LEU A 83 11.93 2.97 -12.81
N GLY A 84 12.93 3.45 -13.54
CA GLY A 84 14.22 2.77 -13.70
C GLY A 84 14.91 2.53 -12.36
N GLN A 85 15.03 3.57 -11.53
CA GLN A 85 15.58 3.47 -10.17
C GLN A 85 14.79 2.46 -9.32
N PHE A 86 13.46 2.53 -9.36
CA PHE A 86 12.60 1.59 -8.62
C PHE A 86 12.84 0.13 -9.01
N ARG A 87 12.96 -0.16 -10.32
CA ARG A 87 13.24 -1.52 -10.82
C ARG A 87 14.61 -2.01 -10.34
N GLN A 88 15.64 -1.18 -10.44
CA GLN A 88 16.99 -1.50 -10.01
C GLN A 88 17.03 -1.82 -8.50
N GLN A 89 16.42 -0.97 -7.67
CA GLN A 89 16.35 -1.20 -6.21
C GLN A 89 15.62 -2.48 -5.86
N ARG A 90 14.55 -2.83 -6.60
CA ARG A 90 13.84 -4.09 -6.43
C ARG A 90 14.73 -5.28 -6.75
N GLN A 91 15.49 -5.22 -7.83
CA GLN A 91 16.43 -6.27 -8.22
C GLN A 91 17.53 -6.46 -7.17
N ILE A 92 18.14 -5.36 -6.69
CA ILE A 92 19.15 -5.39 -5.63
C ILE A 92 18.60 -6.06 -4.37
N ARG A 93 17.38 -5.71 -3.94
CA ARG A 93 16.75 -6.34 -2.77
C ARG A 93 16.52 -7.83 -2.94
N LEU A 94 16.14 -8.28 -4.14
CA LEU A 94 15.96 -9.71 -4.41
C LEU A 94 17.28 -10.47 -4.36
N LEU A 95 18.36 -9.88 -4.89
CA LEU A 95 19.69 -10.48 -4.87
C LEU A 95 20.30 -10.53 -3.45
N LYS A 96 20.01 -9.53 -2.60
CA LYS A 96 20.49 -9.49 -1.21
C LYS A 96 19.78 -10.46 -0.26
N ASN A 97 18.61 -10.95 -0.64
CA ASN A 97 17.79 -11.84 0.18
C ASN A 97 17.84 -13.30 -0.34
N GLN A 98 18.75 -13.61 -1.27
CA GLN A 98 19.17 -14.97 -1.65
C GLN A 98 20.44 -15.33 -0.88
#